data_AF-A0A951DVQ0-F1
#
_entry.id   AF-A0A951DVQ0-F1
#
_cell.length_a   1.000
_cell.length_b   1.000
_cell.length_c   1.000
_cell.angle_alpha   90.00
_cell.angle_beta   90.00
_cell.angle_gamma   90.00
#
_symmetry.space_group_name_H-M   'P 1'
#
loop_
_entity.id
_entity.type
_entity.pdbx_description
1 polymer ?
#
loop_
_entity_poly.entity_id
_entity_poly.type
_entity_poly.pdbx_seq_one_letter_code
_entity_poly.pdbx_strand_id
1 'polypeptide(L)'
;MLRLGGFLAAALLTVALAAPVLACNFDHAPTSRWSLANENGVEWLKTPCGERFYSLGVNILDGGNGEHAKLGDAYTGYDWEKFAPTLADWARETRHRLAEWGFNSAGGWSLPPQQLRLPTVIDLELGRRAKFHWFDPFSPETEARMTALAKELVAPYRGSPYRIGYFSDNEVGWWAGALFGFFSMKPADNLTKQRWVAMLRQHYGNDWA
;
A
#
# COMPACT_ATOMS: atom_id res chain seq x y z
N MET A 1 -37.51 -17.50 66.11
CA MET A 1 -37.98 -16.42 65.21
C MET A 1 -36.81 -15.48 64.93
N LEU A 2 -36.49 -15.26 63.63
CA LEU A 2 -35.67 -14.17 63.05
C LEU A 2 -34.18 -14.11 63.46
N ARG A 3 -33.18 -13.85 62.61
CA ARG A 3 -33.09 -13.54 61.16
C ARG A 3 -31.62 -13.72 60.75
N LEU A 4 -31.33 -14.46 59.68
CA LEU A 4 -30.02 -14.39 59.00
C LEU A 4 -29.96 -13.06 58.24
N GLY A 5 -28.99 -12.21 58.56
CA GLY A 5 -28.67 -11.00 57.81
C GLY A 5 -27.71 -11.33 56.66
N GLY A 6 -28.23 -11.48 55.45
CA GLY A 6 -27.43 -11.59 54.23
C GLY A 6 -26.98 -10.20 53.77
N PHE A 7 -25.68 -9.97 53.69
CA PHE A 7 -25.10 -8.81 53.00
C PHE A 7 -25.09 -9.09 51.49
N LEU A 8 -25.98 -8.43 50.75
CA LEU A 8 -25.93 -8.34 49.30
C LEU A 8 -24.83 -7.34 48.91
N ALA A 9 -23.69 -7.84 48.46
CA ALA A 9 -22.69 -7.04 47.78
C ALA A 9 -23.16 -6.78 46.34
N ALA A 10 -23.63 -5.56 46.07
CA ALA A 10 -23.95 -5.13 44.71
C ALA A 10 -22.65 -4.90 43.93
N ALA A 11 -22.33 -5.80 43.02
CA ALA A 11 -21.25 -5.60 42.05
C ALA A 11 -21.69 -4.54 41.03
N LEU A 12 -21.19 -3.31 41.18
CA LEU A 12 -21.29 -2.27 40.17
C LEU A 12 -20.39 -2.65 38.99
N LEU A 13 -20.97 -3.27 37.96
CA LEU A 13 -20.34 -3.36 36.64
C LEU A 13 -20.30 -1.93 36.06
N THR A 14 -19.18 -1.24 36.24
CA THR A 14 -18.85 -0.06 35.43
C THR A 14 -18.61 -0.54 34.01
N VAL A 15 -19.65 -0.49 33.18
CA VAL A 15 -19.48 -0.53 31.73
C VAL A 15 -18.72 0.74 31.37
N ALA A 16 -17.42 0.61 31.16
CA ALA A 16 -16.65 1.65 30.51
C ALA A 16 -17.23 1.76 29.10
N LEU A 17 -18.13 2.73 28.91
CA LEU A 17 -18.47 3.22 27.59
C LEU A 17 -17.15 3.71 27.00
N ALA A 18 -16.52 2.88 26.17
CA ALA A 18 -15.40 3.31 25.37
C ALA A 18 -15.92 4.54 24.62
N ALA A 19 -15.36 5.71 24.94
CA ALA A 19 -15.61 6.91 24.15
C ALA A 19 -15.41 6.49 22.68
N PRO A 20 -16.33 6.81 21.77
CA PRO A 20 -16.12 6.50 20.37
C PRO A 20 -14.76 7.07 20.04
N VAL A 21 -13.83 6.18 19.67
CA VAL A 21 -12.53 6.59 19.16
C VAL A 21 -12.90 7.37 17.90
N LEU A 22 -12.94 8.69 18.01
CA LEU A 22 -13.22 9.54 16.86
C LEU A 22 -12.17 9.16 15.83
N ALA A 23 -12.62 8.73 14.67
CA ALA A 23 -11.71 8.43 13.57
C ALA A 23 -10.87 9.68 13.30
N CYS A 24 -9.55 9.51 13.11
CA CYS A 24 -8.62 10.61 12.86
C CYS A 24 -9.19 11.58 11.83
N ASN A 25 -9.35 12.84 12.21
CA ASN A 25 -9.61 13.89 11.23
C ASN A 25 -8.29 14.23 10.53
N PHE A 26 -8.01 13.52 9.44
CA PHE A 26 -6.76 13.68 8.70
C PHE A 26 -6.53 15.12 8.22
N ASP A 27 -7.56 15.94 8.03
CA ASP A 27 -7.40 17.35 7.66
C ASP A 27 -6.71 18.20 8.73
N HIS A 28 -6.90 17.83 9.98
CA HIS A 28 -6.41 18.54 11.14
C HIS A 28 -5.51 17.64 11.99
N ALA A 29 -4.94 16.60 11.39
CA ALA A 29 -4.07 15.69 12.10
C ALA A 29 -2.81 16.43 12.60
N PRO A 30 -2.34 16.14 13.82
CA PRO A 30 -1.21 16.85 14.41
C PRO A 30 0.11 16.57 13.69
N THR A 31 0.17 15.48 12.91
CA THR A 31 1.32 15.12 12.09
C THR A 31 0.85 14.48 10.78
N SER A 32 1.79 14.18 9.88
CA SER A 32 1.57 13.34 8.69
C SER A 32 2.21 11.96 8.79
N ARG A 33 2.56 11.53 10.01
CA ARG A 33 3.31 10.29 10.24
C ARG A 33 2.37 9.18 10.64
N TRP A 34 2.35 8.13 9.83
CA TRP A 34 1.86 6.83 10.21
C TRP A 34 2.97 6.05 10.88
N SER A 35 2.64 5.17 11.83
CA SER A 35 3.61 4.31 12.50
C SER A 35 3.07 2.91 12.71
N LEU A 36 3.96 2.00 13.13
CA LEU A 36 3.61 0.65 13.57
C LEU A 36 3.67 0.60 15.09
N ALA A 37 2.79 -0.18 15.70
CA ALA A 37 2.82 -0.47 17.13
C ALA A 37 2.45 -1.93 17.39
N ASN A 38 3.23 -2.61 18.22
CA ASN A 38 2.85 -3.89 18.80
C ASN A 38 2.12 -3.63 20.12
N GLU A 39 0.86 -4.04 20.21
CA GLU A 39 0.06 -3.90 21.42
C GLU A 39 -0.54 -5.26 21.79
N ASN A 40 -0.07 -5.86 22.89
CA ASN A 40 -0.46 -7.20 23.36
C ASN A 40 -0.28 -8.30 22.31
N GLY A 41 0.82 -8.26 21.54
CA GLY A 41 1.13 -9.27 20.51
C GLY A 41 0.39 -9.06 19.18
N VAL A 42 -0.35 -7.97 19.02
CA VAL A 42 -1.00 -7.60 17.76
C VAL A 42 -0.28 -6.39 17.15
N GLU A 43 0.10 -6.51 15.88
CA GLU A 43 0.68 -5.43 15.09
C GLU A 43 -0.42 -4.51 14.54
N TRP A 44 -0.32 -3.22 14.84
CA TRP A 44 -1.26 -2.19 14.40
C TRP A 44 -0.55 -1.13 13.56
N LEU A 45 -1.24 -0.64 12.53
CA LEU A 45 -0.96 0.70 12.04
C LEU A 45 -1.48 1.70 13.06
N LYS A 46 -0.76 2.82 13.21
CA LYS A 46 -1.22 3.97 13.98
C LYS A 46 -1.46 5.14 13.04
N THR A 47 -2.62 5.77 13.17
CA THR A 47 -2.94 6.98 12.41
C THR A 47 -2.02 8.13 12.84
N PRO A 48 -1.94 9.22 12.06
CA PRO A 48 -1.23 10.42 12.49
C PRO A 48 -1.83 11.13 13.71
N CYS A 49 -3.05 10.74 14.13
CA CYS A 49 -3.67 11.15 15.38
C CYS A 49 -3.31 10.21 16.56
N GLY A 50 -2.73 9.03 16.29
CA GLY A 50 -2.28 8.07 17.29
C GLY A 50 -3.27 6.94 17.62
N GLU A 51 -4.39 6.83 16.91
CA GLU A 51 -5.33 5.71 17.11
C GLU A 51 -4.86 4.44 16.39
N ARG A 52 -5.35 3.27 16.82
CA ARG A 52 -5.16 2.02 16.07
C ARG A 52 -5.89 2.10 14.74
N PHE A 53 -5.28 1.52 13.71
CA PHE A 53 -5.83 1.46 12.37
C PHE A 53 -5.62 0.07 11.78
N TYR A 54 -6.68 -0.47 11.18
CA TYR A 54 -6.63 -1.66 10.34
C TYR A 54 -7.06 -1.25 8.94
N SER A 55 -6.17 -1.41 7.96
CA SER A 55 -6.43 -1.01 6.57
C SER A 55 -7.33 -2.03 5.90
N LEU A 56 -8.63 -1.71 5.80
CA LEU A 56 -9.59 -2.45 5.00
C LEU A 56 -9.91 -1.60 3.77
N GLY A 57 -9.15 -1.83 2.69
CA GLY A 57 -9.13 -0.92 1.55
C GLY A 57 -9.49 -1.57 0.21
N VAL A 58 -9.75 -0.70 -0.77
CA VAL A 58 -10.07 -1.07 -2.15
C VAL A 58 -8.98 -0.51 -3.09
N ASN A 59 -8.52 -1.31 -4.04
CA ASN A 59 -7.58 -0.89 -5.09
C ASN A 59 -8.33 -0.25 -6.28
N ILE A 60 -7.60 0.48 -7.13
CA ILE A 60 -8.14 1.03 -8.40
C ILE A 60 -9.35 1.94 -8.17
N LEU A 61 -9.28 2.80 -7.15
CA LEU A 61 -10.24 3.89 -6.97
C LEU A 61 -9.82 5.09 -7.84
N ASP A 62 -9.86 4.92 -9.16
CA ASP A 62 -9.34 5.88 -10.16
C ASP A 62 -10.43 6.61 -10.98
N GLY A 63 -11.71 6.24 -10.80
CA GLY A 63 -12.83 6.74 -11.59
C GLY A 63 -13.05 5.95 -12.88
N GLY A 64 -12.28 4.88 -13.10
CA GLY A 64 -12.20 4.16 -14.35
C GLY A 64 -11.34 4.94 -15.35
N ASN A 65 -10.07 4.56 -15.47
CA ASN A 65 -9.23 5.17 -16.50
C ASN A 65 -9.75 4.79 -17.90
N GLY A 66 -9.78 5.77 -18.81
CA GLY A 66 -10.25 5.55 -20.18
C GLY A 66 -9.37 4.62 -21.03
N GLU A 67 -8.20 4.19 -20.53
CA GLU A 67 -7.23 3.35 -21.26
C GLU A 67 -7.58 1.86 -21.19
N HIS A 68 -8.19 1.37 -20.08
CA HIS A 68 -8.55 -0.04 -19.90
C HIS A 68 -9.89 -0.43 -20.53
N ALA A 69 -10.54 0.51 -21.20
CA ALA A 69 -11.95 0.45 -21.49
C ALA A 69 -12.29 0.19 -22.96
N LYS A 70 -11.32 0.11 -23.88
CA LYS A 70 -11.63 -0.04 -25.32
C LYS A 70 -11.42 -1.47 -25.82
N LEU A 71 -12.50 -2.12 -26.25
CA LEU A 71 -12.46 -3.32 -27.08
C LEU A 71 -12.83 -2.92 -28.52
N GLY A 72 -11.83 -2.66 -29.35
CA GLY A 72 -12.03 -1.98 -30.63
C GLY A 72 -12.51 -0.54 -30.40
N ASP A 73 -13.63 -0.14 -31.02
CA ASP A 73 -14.23 1.19 -30.85
C ASP A 73 -15.19 1.29 -29.65
N ALA A 74 -15.53 0.18 -28.99
CA ALA A 74 -16.52 0.14 -27.92
C ALA A 74 -15.90 0.36 -26.53
N TYR A 75 -16.47 1.30 -25.76
CA TYR A 75 -16.11 1.54 -24.37
C TYR A 75 -16.86 0.58 -23.43
N THR A 76 -16.14 -0.31 -22.75
CA THR A 76 -16.67 -1.32 -21.81
C THR A 76 -16.27 -1.11 -20.35
N GLY A 77 -15.49 -0.06 -20.07
CA GLY A 77 -15.05 0.27 -18.71
C GLY A 77 -16.14 0.89 -17.85
N TYR A 78 -15.87 0.99 -16.54
CA TYR A 78 -16.55 1.94 -15.68
C TYR A 78 -16.07 3.36 -16.02
N ASP A 79 -16.98 4.33 -16.06
CA ASP A 79 -16.67 5.73 -16.39
C ASP A 79 -17.38 6.65 -15.40
N TRP A 80 -16.60 7.35 -14.57
CA TRP A 80 -17.14 8.26 -13.56
C TRP A 80 -17.98 9.40 -14.15
N GLU A 81 -17.71 9.84 -15.39
CA GLU A 81 -18.41 10.98 -16.02
C GLU A 81 -19.90 10.70 -16.21
N LYS A 82 -20.28 9.42 -16.27
CA LYS A 82 -21.69 9.00 -16.36
C LYS A 82 -22.45 9.13 -15.05
N PHE A 83 -21.75 9.28 -13.92
CA PHE A 83 -22.34 9.22 -12.58
C PHE A 83 -22.11 10.47 -11.74
N ALA A 84 -21.19 11.36 -12.13
CA ALA A 84 -20.88 12.56 -11.38
C ALA A 84 -20.51 13.75 -12.28
N PRO A 85 -20.84 14.99 -11.91
CA PRO A 85 -20.48 16.18 -12.69
C PRO A 85 -18.97 16.44 -12.75
N THR A 86 -18.23 16.04 -11.72
CA THR A 86 -16.77 16.19 -11.64
C THR A 86 -16.14 14.97 -10.97
N LEU A 87 -14.84 14.74 -11.22
CA LEU A 87 -14.08 13.68 -10.56
C LEU A 87 -14.06 13.85 -9.03
N ALA A 88 -14.08 15.10 -8.55
CA ALA A 88 -14.16 15.40 -7.12
C ALA A 88 -15.53 15.02 -6.52
N ASP A 89 -16.61 15.20 -7.27
CA ASP A 89 -17.95 14.74 -6.88
C ASP A 89 -18.01 13.21 -6.83
N TRP A 90 -17.45 12.54 -7.84
CA TRP A 90 -17.31 11.09 -7.86
C TRP A 90 -16.48 10.58 -6.67
N ALA A 91 -15.34 11.20 -6.39
CA ALA A 91 -14.46 10.81 -5.29
C ALA A 91 -15.16 10.98 -3.92
N ARG A 92 -15.94 12.05 -3.75
CA ARG A 92 -16.73 12.29 -2.53
C ARG A 92 -17.80 11.21 -2.34
N GLU A 93 -18.56 10.90 -3.38
CA GLU A 93 -19.59 9.87 -3.34
C GLU A 93 -18.99 8.47 -3.14
N THR A 94 -17.86 8.18 -3.79
CA THR A 94 -17.11 6.93 -3.61
C THR A 94 -16.65 6.77 -2.16
N ARG A 95 -16.08 7.82 -1.54
CA ARG A 95 -15.74 7.80 -0.12
C ARG A 95 -16.95 7.49 0.76
N HIS A 96 -18.10 8.09 0.48
CA HIS A 96 -19.32 7.86 1.24
C HIS A 96 -19.73 6.38 1.19
N ARG A 97 -19.80 5.79 -0.01
CA ARG A 97 -20.14 4.37 -0.19
C ARG A 97 -19.15 3.45 0.49
N LEU A 98 -17.85 3.71 0.35
CA LEU A 98 -16.82 2.92 1.02
C LEU A 98 -17.00 2.94 2.54
N ALA A 99 -17.26 4.10 3.12
CA ALA A 99 -17.51 4.24 4.55
C ALA A 99 -18.78 3.48 4.98
N GLU A 100 -19.88 3.58 4.22
CA GLU A 100 -21.12 2.82 4.48
C GLU A 100 -20.90 1.29 4.40
N TRP A 101 -20.02 0.83 3.52
CA TRP A 101 -19.65 -0.58 3.38
C TRP A 101 -18.59 -1.04 4.39
N GLY A 102 -18.04 -0.12 5.18
CA GLY A 102 -17.02 -0.41 6.20
C GLY A 102 -15.57 -0.40 5.70
N PHE A 103 -15.32 -0.03 4.44
CA PHE A 103 -13.96 0.22 3.94
C PHE A 103 -13.44 1.58 4.43
N ASN A 104 -12.13 1.66 4.71
CA ASN A 104 -11.53 2.84 5.34
C ASN A 104 -10.24 3.33 4.69
N SER A 105 -9.79 2.68 3.61
CA SER A 105 -8.58 3.06 2.90
C SER A 105 -8.65 2.77 1.39
N ALA A 106 -7.74 3.38 0.66
CA ALA A 106 -7.45 3.11 -0.74
C ALA A 106 -6.10 2.38 -0.87
N GLY A 107 -6.03 1.40 -1.76
CA GLY A 107 -4.79 0.71 -2.10
C GLY A 107 -4.23 1.12 -3.46
N GLY A 108 -3.47 0.22 -4.08
CA GLY A 108 -2.72 0.47 -5.31
C GLY A 108 -3.58 0.99 -6.47
N TRP A 109 -2.96 1.79 -7.34
CA TRP A 109 -3.56 2.42 -8.54
C TRP A 109 -4.82 3.25 -8.29
N SER A 110 -5.06 3.67 -7.05
CA SER A 110 -6.13 4.62 -6.74
C SER A 110 -5.69 6.06 -7.05
N LEU A 111 -6.66 6.97 -7.20
CA LEU A 111 -6.39 8.41 -7.29
C LEU A 111 -5.50 8.89 -6.10
N PRO A 112 -4.69 9.95 -6.28
CA PRO A 112 -3.88 10.53 -5.21
C PRO A 112 -4.68 10.86 -3.94
N PRO A 113 -4.11 10.69 -2.73
CA PRO A 113 -4.80 10.99 -1.47
C PRO A 113 -5.29 12.44 -1.35
N GLN A 114 -4.66 13.39 -2.04
CA GLN A 114 -5.10 14.80 -2.10
C GLN A 114 -6.45 14.94 -2.82
N GLN A 115 -6.75 14.05 -3.76
CA GLN A 115 -8.02 14.01 -4.50
C GLN A 115 -9.03 13.09 -3.81
N LEU A 116 -8.61 11.89 -3.41
CA LEU A 116 -9.48 10.92 -2.75
C LEU A 116 -9.84 11.29 -1.33
N ARG A 117 -9.04 12.08 -0.61
CA ARG A 117 -9.27 12.46 0.80
C ARG A 117 -9.59 11.24 1.67
N LEU A 118 -8.90 10.12 1.40
CA LEU A 118 -9.02 8.83 2.07
C LEU A 118 -7.59 8.34 2.37
N PRO A 119 -7.34 7.64 3.50
CA PRO A 119 -6.04 7.04 3.75
C PRO A 119 -5.61 6.11 2.60
N THR A 120 -4.44 6.35 2.01
CA THR A 120 -3.99 5.65 0.79
C THR A 120 -2.59 5.08 0.96
N VAL A 121 -2.39 3.85 0.48
CA VAL A 121 -1.06 3.32 0.14
C VAL A 121 -0.85 3.51 -1.36
N ILE A 122 0.13 4.34 -1.75
CA ILE A 122 0.35 4.70 -3.16
C ILE A 122 1.27 3.68 -3.82
N ASP A 123 0.90 3.19 -5.01
CA ASP A 123 1.82 2.40 -5.84
C ASP A 123 2.74 3.33 -6.64
N LEU A 124 4.05 3.13 -6.51
CA LEU A 124 5.06 3.91 -7.20
C LEU A 124 5.47 3.29 -8.54
N GLU A 125 5.26 1.99 -8.72
CA GLU A 125 5.85 1.17 -9.78
C GLU A 125 7.36 1.45 -9.96
N LEU A 126 8.06 1.65 -8.84
CA LEU A 126 9.41 2.17 -8.75
C LEU A 126 10.40 1.30 -9.52
N GLY A 127 10.45 0.00 -9.26
CA GLY A 127 11.38 -0.90 -9.92
C GLY A 127 11.06 -1.09 -11.40
N ARG A 128 9.77 -1.08 -11.79
CA ARG A 128 9.38 -1.09 -13.21
C ARG A 128 9.87 0.17 -13.92
N ARG A 129 9.58 1.35 -13.34
CA ARG A 129 9.91 2.65 -13.92
C ARG A 129 11.41 2.96 -13.88
N ALA A 130 12.13 2.49 -12.87
CA ALA A 130 13.58 2.67 -12.73
C ALA A 130 14.39 1.70 -13.61
N LYS A 131 13.73 0.83 -14.37
CA LYS A 131 14.36 -0.26 -15.13
C LYS A 131 15.24 -1.14 -14.21
N PHE A 132 14.65 -1.60 -13.12
CA PHE A 132 15.27 -2.55 -12.19
C PHE A 132 14.79 -3.97 -12.48
N HIS A 133 13.46 -4.15 -12.55
CA HIS A 133 12.84 -5.44 -12.79
C HIS A 133 13.16 -5.97 -14.18
N TRP A 134 13.83 -7.12 -14.26
CA TRP A 134 14.21 -7.75 -15.54
C TRP A 134 15.20 -6.92 -16.39
N PHE A 135 16.01 -6.06 -15.76
CA PHE A 135 17.12 -5.36 -16.40
C PHE A 135 18.46 -5.89 -15.86
N ASP A 136 19.35 -5.02 -15.40
CA ASP A 136 20.58 -5.36 -14.70
C ASP A 136 20.58 -4.74 -13.29
N PRO A 137 19.96 -5.40 -12.30
CA PRO A 137 19.98 -4.97 -10.90
C PRO A 137 21.37 -4.63 -10.35
N PHE A 138 22.42 -5.31 -10.82
CA PHE A 138 23.80 -5.11 -10.37
C PHE A 138 24.56 -4.04 -11.16
N SER A 139 23.92 -3.35 -12.12
CA SER A 139 24.53 -2.16 -12.75
C SER A 139 24.79 -1.09 -11.68
N PRO A 140 25.97 -0.45 -11.66
CA PRO A 140 26.34 0.51 -10.63
C PRO A 140 25.47 1.76 -10.64
N GLU A 141 24.82 2.07 -11.76
CA GLU A 141 23.89 3.19 -11.89
C GLU A 141 22.49 2.87 -11.32
N THR A 142 22.17 1.60 -11.04
CA THR A 142 20.82 1.16 -10.64
C THR A 142 20.36 1.82 -9.35
N GLU A 143 21.19 1.83 -8.31
CA GLU A 143 20.85 2.45 -7.02
C GLU A 143 20.59 3.96 -7.19
N ALA A 144 21.44 4.65 -7.95
CA ALA A 144 21.29 6.08 -8.20
C ALA A 144 19.99 6.39 -8.96
N ARG A 145 19.66 5.61 -10.00
CA ARG A 145 18.40 5.75 -10.75
C ARG A 145 17.18 5.51 -9.86
N MET A 146 17.17 4.42 -9.10
CA MET A 146 16.06 4.10 -8.19
C MET A 146 15.90 5.17 -7.11
N THR A 147 16.99 5.65 -6.53
CA THR A 147 16.95 6.68 -5.49
C THR A 147 16.45 8.02 -6.03
N ALA A 148 16.94 8.44 -7.20
CA ALA A 148 16.48 9.68 -7.84
C ALA A 148 14.99 9.62 -8.16
N LEU A 149 14.54 8.51 -8.77
CA LEU A 149 13.14 8.32 -9.11
C LEU A 149 12.27 8.21 -7.84
N ALA A 150 12.68 7.47 -6.82
CA ALA A 150 11.93 7.38 -5.58
C ALA A 150 11.69 8.77 -4.95
N LYS A 151 12.71 9.63 -4.92
CA LYS A 151 12.58 11.02 -4.43
C LYS A 151 11.54 11.82 -5.21
N GLU A 152 11.56 11.70 -6.55
CA GLU A 152 10.58 12.34 -7.42
C GLU A 152 9.16 11.84 -7.12
N LEU A 153 8.97 10.52 -7.06
CA LEU A 153 7.64 9.92 -6.94
C LEU A 153 6.99 10.13 -5.57
N VAL A 154 7.77 10.21 -4.50
CA VAL A 154 7.23 10.46 -3.14
C VAL A 154 7.00 11.94 -2.87
N ALA A 155 7.60 12.86 -3.64
CA ALA A 155 7.57 14.29 -3.37
C ALA A 155 6.13 14.88 -3.28
N PRO A 156 5.19 14.53 -4.18
CA PRO A 156 3.83 15.07 -4.12
C PRO A 156 3.06 14.70 -2.86
N TYR A 157 3.43 13.60 -2.20
CA TYR A 157 2.74 13.06 -1.02
C TYR A 157 3.42 13.42 0.29
N ARG A 158 4.52 14.19 0.24
CA ARG A 158 5.23 14.66 1.43
C ARG A 158 4.30 15.54 2.26
N GLY A 159 4.25 15.29 3.57
CA GLY A 159 3.40 16.06 4.48
C GLY A 159 1.90 15.71 4.44
N SER A 160 1.45 14.84 3.54
CA SER A 160 0.03 14.43 3.52
C SER A 160 -0.28 13.44 4.66
N PRO A 161 -1.23 13.75 5.57
CA PRO A 161 -1.67 12.84 6.62
C PRO A 161 -2.50 11.67 6.08
N TYR A 162 -3.06 11.81 4.87
CA TYR A 162 -3.76 10.74 4.17
C TYR A 162 -2.81 9.70 3.57
N ARG A 163 -1.49 9.93 3.55
CA ARG A 163 -0.52 8.98 3.00
C ARG A 163 -0.10 7.96 4.05
N ILE A 164 -0.67 6.76 4.00
CA ILE A 164 -0.27 5.63 4.84
C ILE A 164 1.18 5.24 4.51
N GLY A 165 1.47 5.02 3.23
CA GLY A 165 2.78 4.53 2.78
C GLY A 165 2.83 4.34 1.27
N TYR A 166 3.79 3.52 0.83
CA TYR A 166 4.03 3.26 -0.58
C TYR A 166 4.20 1.76 -0.83
N PHE A 167 3.56 1.26 -1.89
CA PHE A 167 4.01 0.04 -2.55
C PHE A 167 5.13 0.41 -3.51
N SER A 168 6.23 -0.35 -3.50
CA SER A 168 7.29 -0.12 -4.48
C SER A 168 6.84 -0.56 -5.86
N ASP A 169 6.22 -1.74 -5.98
CA ASP A 169 5.79 -2.35 -7.24
C ASP A 169 4.73 -3.43 -6.99
N ASN A 170 4.20 -4.01 -8.07
CA ASN A 170 3.25 -5.12 -8.06
C ASN A 170 3.79 -6.33 -8.84
N GLU A 171 3.58 -7.55 -8.31
CA GLU A 171 3.73 -8.85 -8.99
C GLU A 171 4.90 -8.97 -9.98
N VAL A 172 6.09 -8.65 -9.51
CA VAL A 172 7.29 -8.53 -10.36
C VAL A 172 7.66 -9.81 -11.12
N GLY A 173 7.19 -10.97 -10.65
CA GLY A 173 7.45 -12.26 -11.29
C GLY A 173 8.79 -12.89 -10.90
N TRP A 174 9.31 -12.60 -9.71
CA TRP A 174 10.59 -13.13 -9.20
C TRP A 174 10.55 -14.61 -8.80
N TRP A 175 10.20 -15.47 -9.75
CA TRP A 175 10.24 -16.92 -9.59
C TRP A 175 11.65 -17.43 -9.84
N ALA A 176 12.13 -18.37 -9.03
CA ALA A 176 13.51 -18.88 -9.11
C ALA A 176 13.89 -19.35 -10.53
N GLY A 177 13.03 -20.15 -11.18
CA GLY A 177 13.28 -20.65 -12.54
C GLY A 177 13.29 -19.55 -13.60
N ALA A 178 12.39 -18.57 -13.48
CA ALA A 178 12.32 -17.45 -14.42
C ALA A 178 13.55 -16.54 -14.30
N LEU A 179 13.97 -16.20 -13.08
CA LEU A 179 15.19 -15.44 -12.83
C LEU A 179 16.42 -16.20 -13.35
N PHE A 180 16.53 -17.50 -13.05
CA PHE A 180 17.63 -18.34 -13.50
C PHE A 180 17.72 -18.39 -15.03
N GLY A 181 16.61 -18.70 -15.71
CA GLY A 181 16.55 -18.73 -17.17
C GLY A 181 16.87 -17.38 -17.78
N PHE A 182 16.23 -16.32 -17.30
CA PHE A 182 16.41 -14.97 -17.84
C PHE A 182 17.87 -14.48 -17.75
N PHE A 183 18.50 -14.62 -16.58
CA PHE A 183 19.87 -14.15 -16.37
C PHE A 183 20.93 -15.06 -16.97
N SER A 184 20.67 -16.37 -17.10
CA SER A 184 21.60 -17.27 -17.81
C SER A 184 21.77 -16.90 -19.29
N MET A 185 20.70 -16.39 -19.93
CA MET A 185 20.70 -15.96 -21.33
C MET A 185 21.27 -14.56 -21.59
N LYS A 186 21.56 -13.77 -20.55
CA LYS A 186 22.09 -12.42 -20.75
C LYS A 186 23.50 -12.42 -21.38
N PRO A 187 23.91 -11.33 -22.04
CA PRO A 187 25.29 -11.12 -22.46
C PRO A 187 26.29 -11.22 -21.30
N ALA A 188 27.55 -11.57 -21.58
CA ALA A 188 28.58 -11.80 -20.56
C ALA A 188 28.99 -10.52 -19.80
N ASP A 189 28.77 -9.34 -20.38
CA ASP A 189 28.98 -8.03 -19.76
C ASP A 189 27.84 -7.60 -18.83
N ASN A 190 26.71 -8.32 -18.79
CA ASN A 190 25.65 -8.08 -17.80
C ASN A 190 26.13 -8.44 -16.39
N LEU A 191 26.10 -7.48 -15.48
CA LEU A 191 26.66 -7.61 -14.14
C LEU A 191 25.85 -8.56 -13.27
N THR A 192 24.54 -8.63 -13.48
CA THR A 192 23.69 -9.63 -12.82
C THR A 192 24.05 -11.06 -13.27
N LYS A 193 24.32 -11.29 -14.56
CA LYS A 193 24.83 -12.59 -15.05
C LYS A 193 26.18 -12.92 -14.44
N GLN A 194 27.09 -11.96 -14.35
CA GLN A 194 28.40 -12.18 -13.70
C GLN A 194 28.24 -12.59 -12.24
N ARG A 195 27.32 -11.97 -11.49
CA ARG A 195 27.00 -12.43 -10.12
C ARG A 195 26.38 -13.80 -10.07
N TRP A 196 25.45 -14.09 -10.97
CA TRP A 196 24.85 -15.41 -11.07
C TRP A 196 25.91 -16.51 -11.33
N VAL A 197 26.84 -16.31 -12.28
CA VAL A 197 27.96 -17.23 -12.52
C VAL A 197 28.87 -17.37 -11.30
N ALA A 198 29.18 -16.26 -10.62
CA ALA A 198 30.01 -16.28 -9.42
C ALA A 198 29.37 -17.11 -8.29
N MET A 199 28.05 -16.97 -8.10
CA MET A 199 27.30 -17.77 -7.12
C MET A 199 27.31 -19.26 -7.47
N LEU A 200 27.18 -19.63 -8.75
CA LEU A 200 27.27 -21.03 -9.17
C LEU A 200 28.67 -21.60 -8.92
N ARG A 201 29.72 -20.87 -9.29
CA ARG A 201 31.12 -21.28 -9.03
C ARG A 201 31.38 -21.49 -7.54
N GLN A 202 30.85 -20.61 -6.70
CA GLN A 202 30.94 -20.73 -5.26
C GLN A 202 30.20 -21.97 -4.74
N HIS A 203 28.98 -22.22 -5.24
CA HIS A 203 28.16 -23.34 -4.80
C HIS A 203 28.75 -24.69 -5.19
N TYR A 204 29.21 -24.81 -6.44
CA TYR A 204 29.71 -26.06 -7.00
C TYR A 204 31.23 -26.22 -6.88
N GLY A 205 31.95 -25.24 -6.34
CA GLY A 205 33.43 -25.32 -6.22
C GLY A 205 34.17 -25.36 -7.55
N ASN A 206 33.53 -24.90 -8.64
CA ASN A 206 33.95 -25.12 -10.04
C ASN A 206 33.98 -26.59 -10.50
N ASP A 207 33.32 -27.50 -9.76
CA ASP A 207 33.07 -28.87 -10.17
C ASP A 207 31.70 -28.95 -10.86
N TRP A 208 31.69 -29.30 -12.15
CA TRP A 208 30.47 -29.29 -12.98
C TRP A 208 30.06 -30.68 -13.47
N ALA A 209 30.69 -31.72 -12.90
CA ALA A 209 30.41 -33.12 -13.20
C ALA A 209 29.11 -33.62 -12.56
#